data_AF-A0A5Z1RY31-F1
#
_entry.id   AF-A0A5Z1RY31-F1
#
_cell.length_a   1.000
_cell.length_b   1.000
_cell.length_c   1.000
_cell.angle_alpha   90.00
_cell.angle_beta   90.00
_cell.angle_gamma   90.00
#
_symmetry.space_group_name_H-M   'P 1'
#
loop_
_entity.id
_entity.type
_entity.pdbx_description
1 polymer ?
#
loop_
_entity_poly.entity_id
_entity_poly.type
_entity_poly.pdbx_seq_one_letter_code
_entity_poly.pdbx_strand_id
1 'polypeptide(L)'
;MLNTYNDKYLLYPVLYFYGFGNGILFKALLQNKNHRHIVVFEKDIEIIWVMFHILDFSNELQKNNLIIINTNILSEFDLSNFYKKANSIFLQFSRIYFLELISNYYERYNEEILKLNDTILSTIKISIIQYGNDSIDNLMGIKHFIYNLSKLLTHPYSEIFLKKRYKLSDT
;
A
#
# COMPACT_ATOMS: atom_id res chain seq x y z
N MET A 1 -16.19 -10.36 18.09
CA MET A 1 -15.10 -9.59 17.45
C MET A 1 -14.00 -10.51 16.97
N LEU A 2 -13.12 -11.06 17.83
CA LEU A 2 -11.94 -11.84 17.36
C LEU A 2 -12.28 -13.05 16.47
N ASN A 3 -13.27 -13.87 16.85
CA ASN A 3 -13.68 -15.03 16.05
C ASN A 3 -14.17 -14.61 14.66
N THR A 4 -14.87 -13.48 14.56
CA THR A 4 -15.35 -12.95 13.28
C THR A 4 -14.20 -12.62 12.32
N TYR A 5 -13.07 -12.11 12.83
CA TYR A 5 -11.88 -11.85 12.01
C TYR A 5 -11.16 -13.12 11.60
N ASN A 6 -11.03 -14.07 12.52
CA ASN A 6 -10.39 -15.35 12.24
C ASN A 6 -11.19 -16.19 11.25
N ASP A 7 -12.51 -16.00 11.15
CA ASP A 7 -13.33 -16.71 10.17
C ASP A 7 -13.35 -15.99 8.81
N LYS A 8 -13.60 -14.67 8.82
CA LYS A 8 -13.87 -13.92 7.57
C LYS A 8 -12.61 -13.39 6.89
N TYR A 9 -11.61 -12.98 7.68
CA TYR A 9 -10.44 -12.26 7.17
C TYR A 9 -9.14 -13.05 7.30
N LEU A 10 -9.20 -14.33 7.67
CA LEU A 10 -8.03 -15.18 7.95
C LEU A 10 -6.89 -15.11 6.92
N LEU A 11 -7.23 -14.94 5.63
CA LEU A 11 -6.30 -14.95 4.50
C LEU A 11 -5.92 -13.55 4.01
N TYR A 12 -6.42 -12.49 4.65
CA TYR A 12 -6.18 -11.13 4.23
C TYR A 12 -4.77 -10.70 4.67
N PRO A 13 -3.85 -10.41 3.74
CA PRO A 13 -2.49 -10.04 4.12
C PRO A 13 -2.37 -8.63 4.68
N VAL A 14 -3.34 -7.77 4.37
CA VAL A 14 -3.39 -6.39 4.86
C VAL A 14 -4.76 -6.12 5.49
N LEU A 15 -4.76 -5.50 6.67
CA LEU A 15 -5.95 -5.04 7.37
C LEU A 15 -5.81 -3.56 7.72
N TYR A 16 -6.90 -2.80 7.69
CA TYR A 16 -6.92 -1.38 8.02
C TYR A 16 -7.93 -1.10 9.13
N PHE A 17 -7.47 -0.41 10.15
CA PHE A 17 -8.26 -0.03 11.31
C PHE A 17 -8.17 1.45 11.59
N TYR A 18 -9.26 2.02 12.08
CA TYR A 18 -9.28 3.32 12.71
C TYR A 18 -9.53 3.12 14.20
N GLY A 19 -8.60 3.57 15.04
CA GLY A 19 -8.60 3.21 16.44
C GLY A 19 -7.45 2.28 16.79
N PHE A 20 -6.59 2.65 17.75
CA PHE A 20 -5.62 1.74 18.36
C PHE A 20 -6.24 1.07 19.58
N GLY A 21 -7.07 1.82 20.30
CA GLY A 21 -7.79 1.34 21.47
C GLY A 21 -6.84 0.73 22.49
N ASN A 22 -7.12 -0.51 22.91
CA ASN A 22 -6.33 -1.22 23.91
C ASN A 22 -5.14 -2.02 23.34
N GLY A 23 -4.94 -2.04 22.02
CA GLY A 23 -3.86 -2.77 21.36
C GLY A 23 -3.92 -4.31 21.40
N ILE A 24 -4.66 -4.92 22.35
CA ILE A 24 -4.74 -6.38 22.55
C ILE A 24 -5.23 -7.09 21.29
N LEU A 25 -6.19 -6.49 20.59
CA LEU A 25 -6.73 -7.04 19.34
C LEU A 25 -5.63 -7.23 18.30
N PHE A 26 -4.75 -6.24 18.10
CA PHE A 26 -3.67 -6.37 17.12
C PHE A 26 -2.66 -7.42 17.53
N LYS A 27 -2.36 -7.53 18.82
CA LYS A 27 -1.46 -8.58 19.31
C LYS A 27 -2.02 -9.97 18.99
N ALA A 28 -3.33 -10.17 19.12
CA ALA A 28 -4.00 -11.41 18.76
C ALA A 28 -4.01 -11.64 17.24
N LEU A 29 -4.36 -10.63 16.45
CA LEU A 29 -4.37 -10.73 14.98
C LEU A 29 -2.98 -11.03 14.41
N LEU A 30 -1.94 -10.39 14.93
CA LEU A 30 -0.56 -10.57 14.44
C LEU A 30 0.05 -11.94 14.76
N GLN A 31 -0.62 -12.78 15.55
CA GLN A 31 -0.25 -14.19 15.69
C GLN A 31 -0.53 -15.00 14.42
N ASN A 32 -1.46 -14.54 13.57
CA ASN A 32 -1.75 -15.18 12.30
C ASN A 32 -0.65 -14.86 11.27
N LYS A 33 0.01 -15.90 10.76
CA LYS A 33 1.09 -15.80 9.76
C LYS A 33 0.65 -15.22 8.42
N ASN A 34 -0.64 -15.25 8.11
CA ASN A 34 -1.16 -14.71 6.87
C ASN A 34 -1.26 -13.18 6.90
N HIS A 35 -1.48 -12.59 8.07
CA HIS A 35 -1.52 -11.15 8.25
C HIS A 35 -0.10 -10.60 8.20
N ARG A 36 0.26 -9.98 7.07
CA ARG A 36 1.58 -9.40 6.85
C ARG A 36 1.66 -7.99 7.41
N HIS A 37 0.65 -7.17 7.16
CA HIS A 37 0.60 -5.79 7.62
C HIS A 37 -0.77 -5.45 8.21
N ILE A 38 -0.76 -4.83 9.37
CA ILE A 38 -1.92 -4.19 9.98
C ILE A 38 -1.64 -2.70 10.04
N VAL A 39 -2.46 -1.92 9.35
CA VAL A 39 -2.38 -0.47 9.31
C VAL A 39 -3.42 0.09 10.27
N VAL A 40 -2.98 0.91 11.22
CA VAL A 40 -3.82 1.51 12.24
C VAL A 40 -3.71 3.03 12.13
N PHE A 41 -4.84 3.67 11.87
CA PHE A 41 -4.96 5.12 11.88
C PHE A 41 -5.38 5.58 13.27
N GLU A 42 -4.56 6.42 13.87
CA GLU A 42 -4.82 7.03 15.17
C GLU A 42 -4.70 8.53 15.14
N LYS A 43 -5.63 9.18 15.83
CA LYS A 43 -5.58 10.63 16.03
C LYS A 43 -4.79 11.02 17.28
N ASP A 44 -5.05 10.31 18.38
CA ASP A 44 -4.56 10.68 19.71
C ASP A 44 -3.29 9.87 20.04
N ILE A 45 -2.13 10.52 19.96
CA ILE A 45 -0.83 9.87 20.17
C ILE A 45 -0.64 9.38 21.61
N GLU A 46 -1.36 9.99 22.55
CA GLU A 46 -1.37 9.62 23.96
C GLU A 46 -1.88 8.19 24.16
N ILE A 47 -2.87 7.75 23.37
CA ILE A 47 -3.41 6.38 23.44
C ILE A 47 -2.30 5.38 23.09
N ILE A 48 -1.56 5.64 22.01
CA ILE A 48 -0.43 4.82 21.58
C ILE A 48 0.65 4.80 22.67
N TRP A 49 0.98 5.98 23.22
CA TRP A 49 1.99 6.12 24.25
C TRP A 49 1.65 5.29 25.49
N VAL A 50 0.43 5.40 26.02
CA VAL A 50 -0.01 4.61 27.19
C VAL A 50 0.03 3.12 26.88
N MET A 51 -0.43 2.70 25.71
CA MET A 51 -0.45 1.28 25.36
C MET A 51 0.94 0.68 25.20
N PHE A 52 1.92 1.41 24.66
CA PHE A 52 3.29 0.92 24.55
C PHE A 52 4.00 0.78 25.90
N HIS A 53 3.53 1.46 26.95
CA HIS A 53 4.01 1.23 28.31
C HIS A 53 3.42 -0.04 28.94
N ILE A 54 2.25 -0.46 28.48
CA ILE A 54 1.52 -1.62 29.03
C ILE A 54 1.87 -2.90 28.26
N LEU A 55 1.99 -2.81 26.93
CA LEU A 55 2.19 -3.93 26.02
C LEU A 55 3.44 -3.71 25.15
N ASP A 56 4.25 -4.75 25.02
CA ASP A 56 5.42 -4.74 24.14
C ASP A 56 5.01 -5.05 22.69
N PHE A 57 5.26 -4.11 21.77
CA PHE A 57 5.08 -4.25 20.32
C PHE A 57 6.39 -4.22 19.53
N SER A 58 7.54 -4.34 20.21
CA SER A 58 8.87 -4.14 19.59
C SER A 58 9.09 -5.04 18.37
N ASN A 59 8.70 -6.33 18.47
CA ASN A 59 8.87 -7.30 17.40
C ASN A 59 7.98 -7.00 16.19
N GLU A 60 6.73 -6.60 16.44
CA GLU A 60 5.75 -6.29 15.40
C GLU A 60 6.12 -5.01 14.64
N LEU A 61 6.64 -4.01 15.36
CA LEU A 61 7.13 -2.76 14.79
C LEU A 61 8.43 -2.98 14.01
N GLN A 62 9.38 -3.76 14.55
CA GLN A 62 10.65 -4.05 13.87
C GLN A 62 10.45 -4.81 12.55
N LYS A 63 9.45 -5.70 12.50
CA LYS A 63 9.10 -6.46 11.28
C LYS A 63 8.21 -5.68 10.32
N ASN A 64 7.81 -4.46 10.67
CA ASN A 64 6.80 -3.65 9.97
C ASN A 64 5.45 -4.39 9.79
N ASN A 65 5.12 -5.32 10.69
CA ASN A 65 3.84 -6.00 10.68
C ASN A 65 2.72 -5.10 11.22
N LEU A 66 3.06 -4.21 12.14
CA LEU A 66 2.16 -3.18 12.68
C LEU A 66 2.64 -1.81 12.18
N ILE A 67 1.77 -1.09 11.50
CA ILE A 67 2.03 0.25 10.97
C ILE A 67 1.02 1.18 11.61
N ILE A 68 1.50 2.13 12.40
CA ILE A 68 0.64 3.11 13.08
C ILE A 68 0.85 4.47 12.39
N ILE A 69 -0.26 5.09 11.99
CA ILE A 69 -0.26 6.35 11.24
C ILE A 69 -1.03 7.38 12.04
N ASN A 70 -0.38 8.52 12.31
CA ASN A 70 -1.05 9.65 12.92
C ASN A 70 -1.90 10.40 11.88
N THR A 71 -3.22 10.46 12.10
CA THR A 71 -4.15 11.11 11.16
C THR A 71 -3.98 12.63 11.08
N ASN A 72 -3.45 13.26 12.13
CA ASN A 72 -3.26 14.72 12.16
C ASN A 72 -2.10 15.19 11.27
N ILE A 73 -1.13 14.31 11.02
CA ILE A 73 0.10 14.62 10.26
C ILE A 73 0.02 14.01 8.84
N LEU A 74 -0.93 13.09 8.62
CA LEU A 74 -1.06 12.34 7.38
C LEU A 74 -1.31 13.27 6.19
N SER A 75 -0.35 13.32 5.26
CA SER A 75 -0.52 14.00 3.99
C SER A 75 -0.98 13.03 2.90
N GLU A 76 -1.65 13.56 1.86
CA GLU A 76 -1.98 12.78 0.65
C GLU A 76 -0.73 12.23 -0.03
N PHE A 77 0.40 12.95 0.08
CA PHE A 77 1.68 12.49 -0.45
C PHE A 77 2.16 11.22 0.26
N ASP A 78 2.01 11.13 1.58
CA ASP A 78 2.38 9.94 2.35
C ASP A 78 1.50 8.75 1.95
N LEU A 79 0.19 8.95 1.85
CA LEU A 79 -0.73 7.93 1.33
C LEU A 79 -0.34 7.48 -0.09
N SER A 80 -0.02 8.42 -0.97
CA SER A 80 0.44 8.08 -2.33
C SER A 80 1.71 7.22 -2.30
N ASN A 81 2.63 7.50 -1.37
CA ASN A 81 3.85 6.71 -1.19
C ASN A 81 3.56 5.29 -0.69
N PHE A 82 2.58 5.12 0.19
CA PHE A 82 2.15 3.77 0.65
C PHE A 82 1.70 2.89 -0.52
N TYR A 83 1.01 3.47 -1.51
CA TYR A 83 0.46 2.75 -2.67
C TYR A 83 1.35 2.81 -3.93
N LYS A 84 2.58 3.30 -3.85
CA LYS A 84 3.53 3.32 -4.98
C LYS A 84 3.96 1.91 -5.39
N LYS A 85 4.27 1.74 -6.69
CA LYS A 85 4.69 0.50 -7.37
C LYS A 85 5.85 -0.25 -6.70
N ALA A 86 6.70 0.43 -5.93
CA ALA A 86 7.79 -0.19 -5.18
C ALA A 86 7.31 -0.99 -3.93
N ASN A 87 6.10 -0.70 -3.42
CA ASN A 87 5.48 -1.35 -2.27
C ASN A 87 4.38 -2.31 -2.76
N SER A 88 4.80 -3.55 -3.07
CA SER A 88 4.05 -4.52 -3.87
C SER A 88 2.77 -5.06 -3.24
N ILE A 89 2.64 -5.07 -1.91
CA ILE A 89 1.54 -5.74 -1.21
C ILE A 89 0.30 -4.85 -1.10
N PHE A 90 0.45 -3.58 -0.68
CA PHE A 90 -0.71 -2.69 -0.47
C PHE A 90 -1.49 -2.43 -1.76
N LEU A 91 -0.80 -2.22 -2.89
CA LEU A 91 -1.46 -2.03 -4.18
C LEU A 91 -2.07 -3.34 -4.71
N GLN A 92 -1.37 -4.48 -4.57
CA GLN A 92 -1.87 -5.78 -5.03
C GLN A 92 -3.16 -6.21 -4.31
N PHE A 93 -3.23 -5.94 -3.01
CA PHE A 93 -4.39 -6.26 -2.17
C PHE A 93 -5.32 -5.06 -1.96
N SER A 94 -5.20 -4.00 -2.76
CA SER A 94 -6.04 -2.81 -2.65
C SER A 94 -7.54 -3.09 -2.88
N ARG A 95 -7.88 -4.12 -3.66
CA ARG A 95 -9.27 -4.53 -3.92
C ARG A 95 -10.03 -5.04 -2.69
N ILE A 96 -9.30 -5.53 -1.68
CA ILE A 96 -9.89 -6.05 -0.44
C ILE A 96 -9.86 -5.02 0.69
N TYR A 97 -9.58 -3.75 0.36
CA TYR A 97 -9.57 -2.65 1.31
C TYR A 97 -10.94 -2.47 1.98
N PHE A 98 -10.89 -2.33 3.30
CA PHE A 98 -11.98 -1.83 4.13
C PHE A 98 -11.35 -1.10 5.32
N LEU A 99 -12.02 -0.08 5.84
CA LEU A 99 -11.60 0.62 7.06
C LEU A 99 -12.55 0.25 8.19
N GLU A 100 -12.04 -0.41 9.22
CA GLU A 100 -12.84 -0.86 10.35
C GLU A 100 -12.59 -0.03 11.62
N LEU A 101 -13.68 0.34 12.29
CA LEU A 101 -13.62 1.03 13.57
C LEU A 101 -13.45 0.05 14.71
N ILE A 102 -12.48 0.31 15.59
CA ILE A 102 -12.15 -0.63 16.66
C ILE A 102 -13.12 -0.58 17.84
N SER A 103 -13.71 0.58 18.09
CA SER A 103 -14.60 0.83 19.21
C SER A 103 -15.50 2.01 18.90
N ASN A 104 -16.71 1.98 19.47
CA ASN A 104 -17.68 3.06 19.37
C ASN A 104 -17.15 4.40 19.92
N TYR A 105 -16.09 4.39 20.73
CA TYR A 105 -15.40 5.61 21.17
C TYR A 105 -15.04 6.54 19.98
N TYR A 106 -14.56 5.95 18.88
CA TYR A 106 -14.09 6.70 17.72
C TYR A 106 -15.23 7.22 16.82
N GLU A 107 -16.49 6.84 17.06
CA GLU A 107 -17.66 7.36 16.32
C GLU A 107 -17.79 8.89 16.43
N ARG A 108 -17.20 9.50 17.45
CA ARG A 108 -17.16 10.97 17.60
C ARG A 108 -16.40 11.66 16.47
N TYR A 109 -15.47 10.95 15.83
CA TYR A 109 -14.66 11.45 14.72
C TYR A 109 -15.20 11.02 13.35
N ASN A 110 -16.48 10.63 13.26
CA ASN A 110 -17.04 10.00 12.06
C ASN A 110 -16.84 10.83 10.78
N GLU A 111 -16.99 12.15 10.84
CA GLU A 111 -16.75 13.00 9.66
C GLU A 111 -15.29 12.95 9.18
N GLU A 112 -14.33 12.92 10.10
CA GLU A 112 -12.90 12.82 9.77
C GLU A 112 -12.55 11.42 9.24
N ILE A 113 -13.14 10.38 9.84
CA ILE A 113 -12.98 8.99 9.39
C ILE A 113 -13.50 8.82 7.97
N LEU A 114 -14.68 9.38 7.66
CA LEU A 114 -15.27 9.32 6.33
C LEU A 114 -14.38 10.04 5.30
N LYS A 115 -13.91 11.25 5.62
CA LYS A 115 -12.96 11.99 4.76
C LYS A 115 -11.69 11.19 4.52
N LEU A 116 -11.10 10.63 5.57
CA LEU A 116 -9.91 9.79 5.46
C LEU A 116 -10.16 8.58 4.55
N ASN A 117 -11.29 7.91 4.72
CA ASN A 117 -11.66 6.76 3.90
C ASN A 117 -11.81 7.14 2.42
N ASP A 118 -12.45 8.27 2.12
CA ASP A 118 -12.58 8.79 0.76
C ASP A 118 -11.23 9.14 0.15
N THR A 119 -10.33 9.75 0.93
CA THR A 119 -8.95 10.05 0.50
C THR A 119 -8.14 8.78 0.22
N ILE A 120 -8.28 7.73 1.03
CA ILE A 120 -7.60 6.45 0.78
C ILE A 120 -8.15 5.80 -0.48
N LEU A 121 -9.48 5.77 -0.66
CA LEU A 121 -10.12 5.19 -1.84
C LEU A 121 -9.73 5.95 -3.12
N SER A 122 -9.68 7.28 -3.08
CA SER A 122 -9.25 8.10 -4.22
C SER A 122 -7.78 7.85 -4.56
N THR A 123 -6.92 7.74 -3.54
CA THR A 123 -5.50 7.43 -3.73
C THR A 123 -5.31 6.05 -4.35
N ILE A 124 -5.98 5.02 -3.82
CA ILE A 124 -5.97 3.66 -4.38
C ILE A 124 -6.40 3.69 -5.86
N LYS A 125 -7.49 4.41 -6.16
CA LYS A 125 -7.98 4.54 -7.55
C LYS A 125 -6.95 5.17 -8.46
N ILE A 126 -6.32 6.27 -8.04
CA ILE A 126 -5.26 6.95 -8.81
C ILE A 126 -4.08 6.00 -9.01
N SER A 127 -3.63 5.29 -7.97
CA SER A 127 -2.52 4.34 -8.05
C SER A 127 -2.80 3.17 -9.00
N ILE A 128 -4.03 2.64 -9.01
CA ILE A 128 -4.45 1.58 -9.94
C ILE A 128 -4.44 2.10 -11.39
N ILE A 129 -4.98 3.30 -11.63
CA ILE A 129 -5.00 3.91 -12.96
C ILE A 129 -3.56 4.17 -13.46
N GLN A 130 -2.70 4.71 -12.59
CA GLN A 130 -1.28 4.94 -12.91
C GLN A 130 -0.53 3.64 -13.21
N TYR A 131 -0.86 2.55 -12.51
CA TYR A 131 -0.22 1.26 -12.75
C TYR A 131 -0.54 0.74 -14.16
N GLY A 132 -1.79 0.92 -14.61
CA GLY A 132 -2.26 0.44 -15.91
C GLY A 132 -2.34 -1.09 -15.92
N ASN A 133 -3.56 -1.64 -15.88
CA ASN A 133 -3.77 -3.08 -15.92
C ASN A 133 -4.73 -3.51 -17.04
N ASP A 134 -4.93 -2.65 -18.05
CA ASP A 134 -5.75 -3.02 -19.18
C ASP A 134 -5.04 -4.10 -20.01
N SER A 135 -5.63 -5.28 -20.02
CA SER A 135 -5.17 -6.41 -20.82
C SER A 135 -5.12 -6.09 -22.31
N ILE A 136 -6.03 -5.24 -22.81
CA ILE A 136 -6.10 -4.87 -24.22
C ILE A 136 -4.89 -4.01 -24.59
N ASP A 137 -4.55 -3.01 -23.77
CA ASP A 137 -3.37 -2.18 -23.97
C ASP A 137 -2.09 -3.01 -23.96
N ASN A 138 -1.99 -3.98 -23.04
CA ASN A 138 -0.83 -4.84 -22.94
C ASN A 138 -0.68 -5.74 -24.19
N LEU A 139 -1.78 -6.31 -24.69
CA LEU A 139 -1.81 -7.07 -25.95
C LEU A 139 -1.44 -6.19 -27.15
N MET A 140 -1.91 -4.94 -27.18
CA MET A 140 -1.57 -3.99 -28.22
C MET A 140 -0.08 -3.66 -28.20
N GLY A 141 0.51 -3.48 -27.01
CA GLY A 141 1.95 -3.32 -26.83
C GLY A 141 2.75 -4.50 -27.38
N ILE A 142 2.34 -5.73 -27.06
CA ILE A 142 2.97 -6.97 -27.58
C ILE A 142 2.85 -7.04 -29.10
N LYS A 143 1.67 -6.73 -29.65
CA LYS A 143 1.43 -6.71 -31.11
C LYS A 143 2.36 -5.72 -31.80
N HIS A 144 2.46 -4.49 -31.29
CA HIS A 144 3.38 -3.48 -31.81
C HIS A 144 4.84 -3.90 -31.68
N PHE A 145 5.22 -4.56 -30.58
CA PHE A 145 6.57 -5.10 -30.40
C PHE A 145 6.90 -6.14 -31.47
N ILE A 146 6.02 -7.12 -31.71
CA ILE A 146 6.21 -8.17 -32.72
C ILE A 146 6.35 -7.57 -34.12
N TYR A 147 5.49 -6.61 -34.49
CA TYR A 147 5.58 -5.96 -35.80
C TYR A 147 6.89 -5.18 -36.03
N ASN A 148 7.48 -4.64 -34.96
CA ASN A 148 8.73 -3.90 -35.05
C ASN A 148 9.98 -4.75 -34.80
N LEU A 149 9.81 -6.01 -34.39
CA LEU A 149 10.93 -6.90 -34.04
C LEU A 149 11.87 -7.15 -35.22
N SER A 150 11.33 -7.37 -36.42
CA SER A 150 12.15 -7.56 -37.63
C SER A 150 13.01 -6.34 -37.94
N LYS A 151 12.42 -5.13 -37.84
CA LYS A 151 13.12 -3.86 -38.02
C LYS A 151 14.17 -3.62 -36.93
N LEU A 152 13.91 -4.05 -35.70
CA LEU A 152 14.89 -3.96 -34.61
C LEU A 152 16.12 -4.81 -34.92
N LEU A 153 15.92 -6.04 -35.39
CA LEU A 153 16.99 -6.98 -35.70
C LEU A 153 17.85 -6.55 -36.91
N THR A 154 17.30 -5.78 -37.86
CA THR A 154 18.05 -5.31 -39.03
C THR A 154 18.96 -4.11 -38.75
N HIS A 155 18.80 -3.42 -37.61
CA HIS A 155 19.59 -2.24 -37.26
C HIS A 155 20.65 -2.58 -36.20
N PRO A 156 21.81 -1.91 -36.20
CA PRO A 156 22.84 -2.15 -35.20
C PRO A 156 22.34 -1.81 -33.80
N TYR A 157 22.73 -2.61 -32.81
CA TYR A 157 22.43 -2.39 -31.40
C TYR A 157 22.80 -0.98 -30.95
N SER A 158 22.05 -0.44 -29.99
CA SER A 158 22.23 0.91 -29.44
C SER A 158 23.66 1.18 -28.99
N GLU A 159 24.36 0.19 -28.42
CA GLU A 159 25.78 0.32 -28.06
C GLU A 159 26.72 0.53 -29.25
N ILE A 160 26.48 -0.19 -30.35
CA ILE A 160 27.28 -0.06 -31.58
C ILE A 160 27.01 1.31 -32.21
N PHE A 161 25.76 1.76 -32.16
CA PHE A 161 25.37 3.09 -32.63
C PHE A 161 25.99 4.22 -31.80
N LEU A 162 25.99 4.10 -30.47
CA LEU A 162 26.62 5.06 -29.56
C LEU A 162 28.14 5.12 -29.79
N LYS A 163 28.81 3.97 -29.93
CA LYS A 163 30.23 3.92 -30.30
C LYS A 163 30.51 4.56 -31.65
N LYS A 164 29.64 4.33 -32.64
CA LYS A 164 29.74 4.94 -33.98
C LYS A 164 29.50 6.44 -34.00
N ARG A 165 28.86 7.03 -32.98
CA ARG A 165 28.55 8.48 -32.92
C ARG A 165 29.36 9.23 -31.88
N TYR A 166 30.12 8.53 -31.05
CA TYR A 166 30.99 9.14 -30.05
C TYR A 166 32.05 10.01 -30.74
N LYS A 167 32.15 11.29 -30.34
CA LYS A 167 33.09 12.32 -30.87
C LYS A 167 32.89 12.78 -32.33
N LEU A 168 31.76 12.46 -32.97
CA LEU A 168 31.42 13.02 -34.29
C LEU A 168 30.72 14.38 -34.24
N SER A 169 30.36 14.85 -33.04
CA SER A 169 29.74 16.16 -32.80
C SER A 169 30.72 17.28 -32.43
N ASP A 170 32.02 16.97 -32.32
CA ASP A 170 33.06 17.92 -31.92
C ASP A 170 33.76 18.59 -33.13
N THR A 171 33.12 18.60 -34.30
CA THR A 171 33.54 19.33 -35.52
C THR A 171 32.58 20.46 -35.85
#